data_AF-A0A1W1H6R9-F1
#
_entry.id   AF-A0A1W1H6R9-F1
#
_cell.length_a   1.000
_cell.length_b   1.000
_cell.length_c   1.000
_cell.angle_alpha   90.00
_cell.angle_beta   90.00
_cell.angle_gamma   90.00
#
_symmetry.space_group_name_H-M   'P 1'
#
loop_
_entity.id
_entity.type
_entity.pdbx_description
1 polymer ?
#
loop_
_entity_poly.entity_id
_entity_poly.type
_entity_poly.pdbx_seq_one_letter_code
_entity_poly.pdbx_strand_id
1 'polypeptide(L)'
;MLNTRSHMPLTGHWHLYYIELQKCLKQISSSSEKKKKFLETPLEQWAYFLAKPQDNQKPLEPALKENQGIMEVYDMLQTFTKEDSLREQYRLREEFLRAQRTEALEYQRMIEKYQNALKDKKDVQKQWEAEKKERERERREKETAFREREQEKKEKEAAFKQMEEFKYNSILKLKQQEISLENIAEILSIPMEEIRLLLNE
;
A
#
# COMPACT_ATOMS: atom_id res chain seq x y z
N MET A 1 -12.57 -28.04 -13.41
CA MET A 1 -13.24 -27.29 -12.33
C MET A 1 -12.18 -26.56 -11.50
N LEU A 2 -12.43 -25.32 -11.08
CA LEU A 2 -11.57 -24.56 -10.16
C LEU A 2 -12.16 -24.62 -8.76
N ASN A 3 -11.31 -24.54 -7.73
CA ASN A 3 -11.78 -24.25 -6.37
C ASN A 3 -12.30 -22.80 -6.35
N THR A 4 -13.57 -22.59 -5.97
CA THR A 4 -14.21 -21.26 -5.98
C THR A 4 -13.65 -20.30 -4.92
N ARG A 5 -12.90 -20.80 -3.93
CA ARG A 5 -12.23 -19.97 -2.91
C ARG A 5 -10.79 -19.62 -3.27
N SER A 6 -10.05 -20.54 -3.89
CA SER A 6 -8.62 -20.32 -4.16
C SER A 6 -8.28 -20.08 -5.64
N HIS A 7 -9.23 -20.28 -6.55
CA HIS A 7 -9.07 -20.19 -8.00
C HIS A 7 -7.91 -21.00 -8.59
N MET A 8 -7.31 -21.88 -7.79
CA MET A 8 -6.28 -22.81 -8.23
C MET A 8 -6.92 -23.96 -9.03
N PRO A 9 -6.22 -24.48 -10.05
CA PRO A 9 -6.68 -25.66 -10.76
C PRO A 9 -6.73 -26.85 -9.80
N LEU A 10 -7.87 -27.55 -9.76
CA LEU A 10 -8.06 -28.80 -9.01
C LEU A 10 -7.19 -29.96 -9.55
N THR A 11 -6.28 -29.69 -10.48
CA THR A 11 -5.26 -30.61 -10.99
C THR A 11 -4.41 -31.11 -9.82
N GLY A 12 -4.73 -32.30 -9.33
CA GLY A 12 -4.09 -32.95 -8.19
C GLY A 12 -5.05 -33.42 -7.08
N HIS A 13 -6.26 -32.83 -6.98
CA HIS A 13 -7.17 -33.09 -5.86
C HIS A 13 -8.42 -33.89 -6.25
N TRP A 14 -8.50 -34.39 -7.49
CA TRP A 14 -9.55 -35.31 -7.92
C TRP A 14 -9.68 -36.51 -6.98
N HIS A 15 -8.56 -37.00 -6.44
CA HIS A 15 -8.58 -38.09 -5.47
C HIS A 15 -9.34 -37.71 -4.18
N LEU A 16 -9.26 -36.46 -3.70
CA LEU A 16 -9.99 -36.01 -2.50
C LEU A 16 -11.48 -35.91 -2.78
N TYR A 17 -11.86 -35.42 -3.97
CA TYR A 17 -13.24 -35.42 -4.42
C TYR A 17 -13.83 -36.84 -4.47
N TYR A 18 -13.09 -37.80 -5.04
CA TYR A 18 -13.50 -39.21 -5.04
C TYR A 18 -13.53 -39.82 -3.64
N ILE A 19 -12.61 -39.45 -2.73
CA ILE A 19 -12.63 -39.90 -1.33
C ILE A 19 -13.88 -39.42 -0.62
N GLU A 20 -14.25 -38.14 -0.77
CA GLU A 20 -15.46 -37.59 -0.14
C GLU A 20 -16.73 -38.20 -0.74
N LEU A 21 -16.78 -38.37 -2.06
CA LEU A 21 -17.88 -39.07 -2.72
C LEU A 21 -18.03 -40.52 -2.24
N GLN A 22 -16.92 -41.24 -2.03
CA GLN A 22 -16.95 -42.59 -1.46
C GLN A 22 -17.41 -42.61 0.00
N LYS A 23 -17.09 -41.59 0.80
CA LYS A 23 -17.63 -41.46 2.17
C LYS A 23 -19.14 -41.25 2.15
N CYS A 24 -19.64 -40.36 1.27
CA CYS A 24 -21.07 -40.17 1.06
C CYS A 24 -21.75 -41.47 0.62
N LEU A 25 -21.18 -42.17 -0.38
CA LEU A 25 -21.67 -43.48 -0.82
C LEU A 25 -21.73 -44.50 0.33
N LYS A 26 -20.69 -44.58 1.17
CA LYS A 26 -20.65 -45.51 2.30
C LYS A 26 -21.72 -45.19 3.34
N GLN A 27 -21.94 -43.91 3.64
CA GLN A 27 -23.00 -43.47 4.55
C GLN A 27 -24.39 -43.82 4.02
N ILE A 28 -24.63 -43.59 2.73
CA ILE A 28 -25.86 -44.00 2.03
C ILE A 28 -26.00 -45.53 2.07
N SER A 29 -24.90 -46.26 1.87
CA SER A 29 -24.81 -47.74 1.87
C SER A 29 -25.04 -48.39 3.25
N SER A 30 -24.66 -47.72 4.33
CA SER A 30 -24.72 -48.25 5.70
C SER A 30 -26.09 -48.14 6.38
N SER A 31 -27.04 -47.41 5.79
CA SER A 31 -28.43 -47.36 6.26
C SER A 31 -29.17 -48.64 5.84
N SER A 32 -29.06 -49.67 6.68
CA SER A 32 -29.26 -51.08 6.36
C SER A 32 -30.72 -51.57 6.33
N GLU A 33 -31.67 -50.78 5.84
CA GLU A 33 -33.05 -51.28 5.62
C GLU A 33 -33.52 -51.20 4.16
N LYS A 34 -32.79 -50.52 3.28
CA LYS A 34 -33.26 -50.22 1.92
C LYS A 34 -32.45 -50.86 0.79
N LYS A 35 -31.85 -52.05 0.98
CA LYS A 35 -31.07 -52.74 -0.08
C LYS A 35 -31.81 -53.00 -1.41
N LYS A 36 -33.14 -52.79 -1.48
CA LYS A 36 -33.93 -52.82 -2.73
C LYS A 36 -34.46 -51.47 -3.23
N LYS A 37 -34.25 -50.37 -2.49
CA LYS A 37 -34.69 -48.99 -2.80
C LYS A 37 -33.51 -48.02 -2.94
N PHE A 38 -32.36 -48.51 -3.43
CA PHE A 38 -31.09 -47.80 -3.25
C PHE A 38 -30.89 -46.55 -4.13
N LEU A 39 -31.79 -46.28 -5.06
CA LEU A 39 -31.64 -45.23 -6.07
C LEU A 39 -33.02 -44.67 -6.47
N GLU A 40 -33.85 -44.33 -5.48
CA GLU A 40 -35.22 -43.83 -5.73
C GLU A 40 -35.20 -42.38 -6.25
N THR A 41 -34.25 -41.57 -5.80
CA THR A 41 -34.18 -40.16 -6.19
C THR A 41 -33.15 -39.91 -7.30
N PRO A 42 -33.40 -38.94 -8.21
CA PRO A 42 -32.42 -38.56 -9.22
C PRO A 42 -31.07 -38.13 -8.64
N LEU A 43 -31.05 -37.51 -7.45
CA LEU A 43 -29.82 -37.05 -6.80
C LEU A 43 -28.98 -38.22 -6.28
N GLU A 44 -29.60 -39.26 -5.72
CA GLU A 44 -28.89 -40.48 -5.29
C GLU A 44 -28.30 -41.22 -6.50
N GLN A 45 -29.05 -41.27 -7.61
CA GLN A 45 -28.57 -41.81 -8.89
C GLN A 45 -27.34 -41.06 -9.39
N TRP A 46 -27.35 -39.72 -9.34
CA TRP A 46 -26.19 -38.91 -9.72
C TRP A 46 -25.00 -39.09 -8.78
N ALA A 47 -25.23 -39.10 -7.47
CA ALA A 47 -24.18 -39.32 -6.48
C ALA A 47 -23.52 -40.69 -6.68
N TYR A 48 -24.32 -41.73 -6.94
CA TYR A 48 -23.85 -43.07 -7.22
C TYR A 48 -23.07 -43.17 -8.53
N PHE A 49 -23.57 -42.55 -9.59
CA PHE A 49 -22.89 -42.49 -10.89
C PHE A 49 -21.54 -41.77 -10.79
N LEU A 50 -21.49 -40.59 -10.17
CA LEU A 50 -20.26 -39.78 -10.08
C LEU A 50 -19.20 -40.40 -9.16
N ALA A 51 -19.62 -41.15 -8.14
CA ALA A 51 -18.72 -41.72 -7.15
C ALA A 51 -18.00 -42.99 -7.62
N LYS A 52 -18.39 -43.57 -8.76
CA LYS A 52 -17.69 -44.66 -9.42
C LYS A 52 -16.93 -44.17 -10.65
N PRO A 53 -15.70 -44.66 -10.90
CA PRO A 53 -15.06 -44.50 -12.20
C PRO A 53 -15.95 -45.11 -13.28
N GLN A 54 -16.29 -44.33 -14.30
CA GLN A 54 -17.09 -44.80 -15.42
C GLN A 54 -16.18 -45.50 -16.43
N ASP A 55 -16.48 -46.77 -16.69
CA ASP A 55 -15.84 -47.55 -17.73
C ASP A 55 -16.71 -47.48 -18.99
N ASN A 56 -16.28 -46.67 -19.95
CA ASN A 56 -17.04 -46.37 -21.16
C ASN A 56 -17.15 -47.56 -22.12
N GLN A 57 -16.50 -48.70 -21.82
CA GLN A 57 -16.65 -49.96 -22.56
C GLN A 57 -17.77 -50.86 -22.01
N LYS A 58 -18.21 -50.63 -20.76
CA LYS A 58 -19.24 -51.45 -20.10
C LYS A 58 -20.57 -50.73 -20.08
N PRO A 59 -21.68 -51.39 -20.43
CA PRO A 59 -22.99 -50.74 -20.50
C PRO A 59 -23.41 -50.11 -19.16
N LEU A 60 -24.14 -48.99 -19.23
CA LEU A 60 -24.70 -48.31 -18.05
C LEU A 60 -25.55 -49.28 -17.20
N GLU A 61 -25.37 -49.25 -15.88
CA GLU A 61 -26.09 -50.09 -14.94
C GLU A 61 -27.62 -49.91 -15.10
N PRO A 62 -28.43 -50.99 -15.12
CA PRO A 62 -29.88 -50.90 -15.35
C PRO A 62 -30.60 -49.93 -14.42
N ALA A 63 -30.16 -49.82 -13.17
CA ALA A 63 -30.75 -48.94 -12.16
C ALA A 63 -30.55 -47.43 -12.44
N LEU A 64 -29.70 -47.07 -13.41
CA LEU A 64 -29.45 -45.69 -13.81
C LEU A 64 -30.05 -45.34 -15.17
N LYS A 65 -30.59 -46.32 -15.91
CA LYS A 65 -31.17 -46.12 -17.25
C LYS A 65 -32.49 -45.34 -17.23
N GLU A 66 -33.14 -45.24 -16.08
CA GLU A 66 -34.34 -44.42 -15.94
C GLU A 66 -34.02 -42.92 -15.82
N ASN A 67 -32.76 -42.58 -15.52
CA ASN A 67 -32.31 -41.19 -15.40
C ASN A 67 -31.80 -40.66 -16.74
N GLN A 68 -32.64 -39.89 -17.42
CA GLN A 68 -32.33 -39.36 -18.75
C GLN A 68 -31.04 -38.52 -18.77
N GLY A 69 -30.80 -37.70 -17.75
CA GLY A 69 -29.59 -36.87 -17.69
C GLY A 69 -28.31 -37.70 -17.54
N ILE A 70 -28.35 -38.79 -16.75
CA ILE A 70 -27.21 -39.71 -16.64
C ILE A 70 -26.99 -40.44 -17.97
N MET A 71 -28.05 -40.87 -18.65
CA MET A 71 -27.92 -41.49 -19.98
C MET A 71 -27.28 -40.56 -21.00
N GLU A 72 -27.71 -39.31 -21.08
CA GLU A 72 -27.14 -38.32 -22.00
C GLU A 72 -25.65 -38.08 -21.72
N VAL A 73 -25.28 -37.92 -20.44
CA VAL A 73 -23.86 -37.77 -20.04
C VAL A 73 -23.06 -39.03 -20.35
N TYR A 74 -23.62 -40.21 -20.10
CA TYR A 74 -22.95 -41.48 -20.36
C TYR A 74 -22.73 -41.72 -21.87
N ASP A 75 -23.73 -41.41 -22.71
CA ASP A 75 -23.63 -41.52 -24.17
C ASP A 75 -22.64 -40.51 -24.76
N MET A 76 -22.65 -39.28 -24.23
CA MET A 76 -21.64 -38.28 -24.53
C MET A 76 -20.25 -38.82 -24.20
N LEU A 77 -20.02 -39.32 -22.98
CA LEU A 77 -18.74 -39.89 -22.58
C LEU A 77 -18.30 -41.04 -23.49
N GLN A 78 -19.21 -41.93 -23.90
CA GLN A 78 -18.89 -42.98 -24.88
C GLN A 78 -18.47 -42.41 -26.23
N THR A 79 -19.20 -41.43 -26.76
CA THR A 79 -18.92 -40.79 -28.05
C THR A 79 -17.55 -40.11 -28.03
N PHE A 80 -17.28 -39.31 -26.99
CA PHE A 80 -15.96 -38.73 -26.74
C PHE A 80 -14.85 -39.76 -26.52
N THR A 81 -15.17 -40.99 -26.11
CA THR A 81 -14.18 -42.06 -25.93
C THR A 81 -13.82 -42.74 -27.26
N LYS A 82 -14.71 -42.67 -28.25
CA LYS A 82 -14.52 -43.33 -29.56
C LYS A 82 -14.02 -42.36 -30.63
N GLU A 83 -14.37 -41.09 -30.54
CA GLU A 83 -14.10 -40.11 -31.59
C GLU A 83 -12.93 -39.17 -31.22
N ASP A 84 -11.73 -39.49 -31.74
CA ASP A 84 -10.51 -38.72 -31.52
C ASP A 84 -10.58 -37.28 -32.03
N SER A 85 -11.23 -37.06 -33.17
CA SER A 85 -11.43 -35.73 -33.76
C SER A 85 -12.21 -34.80 -32.84
N LEU A 86 -13.28 -35.31 -32.22
CA LEU A 86 -14.12 -34.55 -31.30
C LEU A 86 -13.34 -34.20 -30.02
N ARG A 87 -12.57 -35.15 -29.47
CA ARG A 87 -11.68 -34.88 -28.32
C ARG A 87 -10.72 -33.74 -28.60
N GLU A 88 -10.07 -33.79 -29.76
CA GLU A 88 -9.05 -32.82 -30.12
C GLU A 88 -9.66 -31.42 -30.35
N GLN A 89 -10.84 -31.33 -30.98
CA GLN A 89 -11.56 -30.07 -31.10
C GLN A 89 -11.89 -29.45 -29.74
N TYR A 90 -12.35 -30.25 -28.78
CA TYR A 90 -12.62 -29.77 -27.43
C TYR A 90 -11.36 -29.38 -26.67
N ARG A 91 -10.25 -30.14 -26.82
CA ARG A 91 -8.95 -29.78 -26.25
C ARG A 91 -8.48 -28.42 -26.74
N LEU A 92 -8.49 -28.21 -28.06
CA LEU A 92 -8.09 -26.95 -28.70
C LEU A 92 -8.98 -25.78 -28.26
N ARG A 93 -10.29 -26.00 -28.19
CA ARG A 93 -11.24 -24.97 -27.72
C ARG A 93 -10.98 -24.57 -26.27
N GLU A 94 -10.74 -25.52 -25.38
CA GLU A 94 -10.41 -25.23 -23.99
C GLU A 94 -9.06 -24.52 -23.84
N GLU A 95 -8.06 -24.89 -24.65
CA GLU A 95 -6.77 -24.19 -24.69
C GLU A 95 -6.92 -22.75 -25.17
N PHE A 96 -7.71 -22.51 -26.21
CA PHE A 96 -8.02 -21.16 -26.68
C PHE A 96 -8.69 -20.31 -25.59
N LEU A 97 -9.69 -20.86 -24.90
CA LEU A 97 -10.38 -20.17 -23.80
C LEU A 97 -9.43 -19.88 -22.62
N ARG A 98 -8.50 -20.78 -22.32
CA ARG A 98 -7.46 -20.55 -21.29
C ARG A 98 -6.50 -19.44 -21.70
N ALA A 99 -6.06 -19.43 -22.95
CA ALA A 99 -5.20 -18.36 -23.47
C ALA A 99 -5.89 -17.00 -23.35
N GLN A 100 -7.14 -16.88 -23.83
CA GLN A 100 -7.91 -15.64 -23.70
C GLN A 100 -8.08 -15.16 -22.26
N ARG A 101 -8.38 -16.07 -21.31
CA ARG A 101 -8.49 -15.72 -19.89
C ARG A 101 -7.16 -15.23 -19.32
N THR A 102 -6.05 -15.83 -19.75
CA THR A 102 -4.71 -15.44 -19.30
C THR A 102 -4.34 -14.07 -19.83
N GLU A 103 -4.56 -13.82 -21.12
CA GLU A 103 -4.35 -12.51 -21.75
C GLU A 103 -5.19 -11.41 -21.08
N ALA A 104 -6.48 -11.68 -20.80
CA ALA A 104 -7.35 -10.73 -20.11
C ALA A 104 -6.83 -10.39 -18.70
N LEU A 105 -6.34 -11.39 -17.96
CA LEU A 105 -5.73 -11.19 -16.63
C LEU A 105 -4.44 -10.38 -16.71
N GLU A 106 -3.59 -10.63 -17.71
CA GLU A 106 -2.37 -9.86 -17.92
C GLU A 106 -2.66 -8.41 -18.28
N TYR A 107 -3.66 -8.18 -19.13
CA TYR A 107 -4.14 -6.84 -19.48
C TYR A 107 -4.65 -6.09 -18.25
N GLN A 108 -5.46 -6.74 -17.41
CA GLN A 108 -5.95 -6.16 -16.16
C GLN A 108 -4.79 -5.79 -15.21
N ARG A 109 -3.82 -6.69 -15.03
CA ARG A 109 -2.61 -6.42 -14.22
C ARG A 109 -1.81 -5.25 -14.75
N MET A 110 -1.73 -5.09 -16.08
CA MET A 110 -1.05 -3.95 -16.70
C MET A 110 -1.75 -2.63 -16.38
N ILE A 111 -3.08 -2.59 -16.47
CA ILE A 111 -3.88 -1.41 -16.09
C ILE A 111 -3.66 -1.04 -14.62
N GLU A 112 -3.72 -2.03 -13.72
CA GLU A 112 -3.51 -1.81 -12.28
C GLU A 112 -2.10 -1.25 -12.00
N LYS A 113 -1.07 -1.81 -12.65
CA LYS A 113 0.31 -1.29 -12.54
C LYS A 113 0.42 0.15 -13.01
N TYR A 114 -0.21 0.49 -14.13
CA TYR A 114 -0.19 1.86 -14.66
C TYR A 114 -0.87 2.85 -13.71
N GLN A 115 -2.03 2.47 -13.14
CA GLN A 115 -2.74 3.30 -12.16
C GLN A 115 -1.92 3.51 -10.88
N ASN A 116 -1.27 2.46 -10.38
CA ASN A 116 -0.37 2.56 -9.22
C ASN A 116 0.81 3.48 -9.50
N ALA A 117 1.47 3.33 -10.67
CA ALA A 117 2.57 4.20 -11.05
C ALA A 117 2.16 5.68 -11.15
N LEU A 118 0.94 5.96 -11.64
CA LEU A 118 0.38 7.32 -11.65
C LEU A 118 0.15 7.87 -10.24
N LYS A 119 -0.32 7.02 -9.31
CA LYS A 119 -0.53 7.41 -7.92
C LYS A 119 0.82 7.71 -7.23
N ASP A 120 1.79 6.83 -7.39
CA ASP A 120 3.14 7.00 -6.84
C ASP A 120 3.78 8.29 -7.35
N LYS A 121 3.66 8.58 -8.66
CA LYS A 121 4.16 9.84 -9.23
C LYS A 121 3.51 11.07 -8.60
N LYS A 122 2.19 11.04 -8.35
CA LYS A 122 1.49 12.14 -7.68
C LYS A 122 1.93 12.29 -6.22
N ASP A 123 2.13 11.19 -5.52
CA ASP A 123 2.54 11.21 -4.10
C ASP A 123 3.97 11.73 -3.95
N VAL A 124 4.89 11.31 -4.83
CA VAL A 124 6.26 11.88 -4.91
C VAL A 124 6.22 13.37 -5.21
N GLN A 125 5.37 13.82 -6.14
CA GLN A 125 5.25 15.24 -6.45
C GLN A 125 4.75 16.05 -5.25
N LYS A 126 3.75 15.55 -4.51
CA LYS A 126 3.25 16.20 -3.29
C LYS A 126 4.32 16.29 -2.20
N GLN A 127 5.08 15.22 -2.00
CA GLN A 127 6.18 15.21 -1.02
C GLN A 127 7.25 16.24 -1.39
N TRP A 128 7.63 16.30 -2.66
CA TRP A 128 8.59 17.29 -3.15
C TRP A 128 8.09 18.73 -2.99
N GLU A 129 6.82 19.00 -3.29
CA GLU A 129 6.22 20.32 -3.08
C GLU A 129 6.15 20.70 -1.59
N ALA A 130 5.86 19.74 -0.70
CA ALA A 130 5.86 19.95 0.74
C ALA A 130 7.26 20.26 1.27
N GLU A 131 8.26 19.47 0.88
CA GLU A 131 9.66 19.66 1.26
C GLU A 131 10.19 21.00 0.74
N LYS A 132 9.83 21.40 -0.48
CA LYS A 132 10.19 22.71 -1.04
C LYS A 132 9.61 23.85 -0.20
N LYS A 133 8.34 23.75 0.21
CA LYS A 133 7.70 24.76 1.07
C LYS A 133 8.36 24.82 2.45
N GLU A 134 8.74 23.69 3.02
CA GLU A 134 9.42 23.63 4.31
C GLU A 134 10.80 24.28 4.25
N ARG A 135 11.62 23.97 3.24
CA ARG A 135 12.90 24.64 3.02
C ARG A 135 12.75 26.15 2.79
N GLU A 136 11.70 26.58 2.11
CA GLU A 136 11.43 28.01 1.91
C GLU A 136 11.06 28.72 3.21
N ARG A 137 10.27 28.07 4.09
CA ARG A 137 9.98 28.59 5.44
C ARG A 137 11.24 28.69 6.27
N GLU A 138 12.06 27.64 6.30
CA GLU A 138 13.32 27.63 7.06
C GLU A 138 14.28 28.74 6.59
N ARG A 139 14.35 29.00 5.28
CA ARG A 139 15.13 30.12 4.73
C ARG A 139 14.59 31.47 5.19
N ARG A 140 13.27 31.67 5.16
CA ARG A 140 12.64 32.91 5.63
C ARG A 140 12.88 33.12 7.12
N GLU A 141 12.74 32.08 7.94
CA GLU A 141 13.01 32.14 9.39
C GLU A 141 14.48 32.47 9.69
N LYS A 142 15.42 31.89 8.94
CA LYS A 142 16.85 32.24 9.05
C LYS A 142 17.11 33.69 8.64
N GLU A 143 16.45 34.17 7.59
CA GLU A 143 16.60 35.54 7.11
C GLU A 143 16.02 36.54 8.12
N THR A 144 14.84 36.26 8.70
CA THR A 144 14.25 37.12 9.75
C THR A 144 15.12 37.14 10.99
N ALA A 145 15.60 35.97 11.46
CA ALA A 145 16.50 35.90 12.61
C ALA A 145 17.82 36.64 12.37
N PHE A 146 18.35 36.62 11.14
CA PHE A 146 19.54 37.39 10.78
C PHE A 146 19.27 38.90 10.82
N ARG A 147 18.14 39.36 10.27
CA ARG A 147 17.75 40.78 10.29
C ARG A 147 17.51 41.29 11.71
N GLU A 148 16.85 40.51 12.56
CA GLU A 148 16.63 40.86 13.98
C GLU A 148 17.97 41.00 14.72
N ARG A 149 18.92 40.08 14.51
CA ARG A 149 20.27 40.18 15.10
C ARG A 149 21.04 41.39 14.60
N GLU A 150 20.91 41.76 13.32
CA GLU A 150 21.50 42.98 12.77
C GLU A 150 20.90 44.24 13.38
N GLN A 151 19.57 44.29 13.54
CA GLN A 151 18.89 45.41 14.18
C GLN A 151 19.30 45.54 15.64
N GLU A 152 19.31 44.44 16.40
CA GLU A 152 19.73 44.44 17.80
C GLU A 152 21.17 44.93 17.96
N LYS A 153 22.08 44.56 17.06
CA LYS A 153 23.46 45.07 17.05
C LYS A 153 23.50 46.58 16.79
N LYS A 154 22.75 47.07 15.79
CA LYS A 154 22.69 48.49 15.47
C LYS A 154 22.09 49.31 16.61
N GLU A 155 21.05 48.80 17.27
CA GLU A 155 20.44 49.44 18.43
C GLU A 155 21.40 49.49 19.62
N LYS A 156 22.12 48.39 19.91
CA LYS A 156 23.17 48.37 20.96
C LYS A 156 24.31 49.34 20.65
N GLU A 157 24.77 49.40 19.40
CA GLU A 157 25.82 50.32 18.99
C GLU A 157 25.35 51.79 19.07
N ALA A 158 24.12 52.08 18.66
CA ALA A 158 23.54 53.41 18.77
C ALA A 158 23.36 53.83 20.23
N ALA A 159 22.87 52.93 21.09
CA ALA A 159 22.75 53.17 22.53
C ALA A 159 24.13 53.41 23.18
N PHE A 160 25.14 52.64 22.77
CA PHE A 160 26.52 52.83 23.24
C PHE A 160 27.08 54.20 22.82
N LYS A 161 26.92 54.60 21.56
CA LYS A 161 27.33 55.92 21.05
C LYS A 161 26.62 57.06 21.77
N GLN A 162 25.31 56.97 21.97
CA GLN A 162 24.56 57.98 22.73
C GLN A 162 25.06 58.09 24.18
N MET A 163 25.41 56.96 24.80
CA MET A 163 25.97 56.96 26.16
C MET A 163 27.37 57.62 26.19
N GLU A 164 28.24 57.32 25.23
CA GLU A 164 29.56 57.97 25.11
C GLU A 164 29.43 59.48 24.86
N GLU A 165 28.56 59.90 23.94
CA GLU A 165 28.30 61.32 23.68
C GLU A 165 27.75 62.03 24.92
N PHE A 166 26.84 61.40 25.66
CA PHE A 166 26.31 61.94 26.91
C PHE A 166 27.40 62.10 27.99
N LYS A 167 28.27 61.09 28.15
CA LYS A 167 29.43 61.15 29.05
C LYS A 167 30.35 62.30 28.66
N TYR A 168 30.75 62.39 27.40
CA TYR A 168 31.64 63.43 26.88
C TYR A 168 31.05 64.85 27.08
N ASN A 169 29.78 65.05 26.73
CA ASN A 169 29.11 66.34 26.90
C ASN A 169 28.98 66.73 28.38
N SER A 170 28.77 65.77 29.27
CA SER A 170 28.74 66.00 30.73
C SER A 170 30.10 66.44 31.26
N ILE A 171 31.19 65.77 30.84
CA ILE A 171 32.57 66.14 31.19
C ILE A 171 32.89 67.56 30.70
N LEU A 172 32.56 67.88 29.44
CA LEU A 172 32.78 69.22 28.86
C LEU A 172 32.09 70.33 29.66
N LYS A 173 30.82 70.12 30.02
CA LYS A 173 30.05 71.11 30.82
C LYS A 173 30.68 71.34 32.19
N LEU A 174 31.14 70.29 32.86
CA LEU A 174 31.80 70.42 34.17
C LEU A 174 33.18 71.07 34.06
N LYS A 175 33.94 70.78 32.99
CA LYS A 175 35.21 71.45 32.69
C LYS A 175 35.02 72.96 32.40
N GLN A 176 33.93 73.32 31.71
CA GLN A 176 33.54 74.73 31.49
C GLN A 176 33.16 75.46 32.78
N GLN A 177 32.77 74.74 33.84
CA GLN A 177 32.51 75.28 35.17
C GLN A 177 33.77 75.35 36.04
N GLU A 178 34.96 75.17 35.45
CA GLU A 178 36.27 75.19 36.12
C GLU A 178 36.44 74.13 37.22
N ILE A 179 35.68 73.04 37.17
CA ILE A 179 35.82 71.91 38.09
C ILE A 179 37.07 71.11 37.69
N SER A 180 37.92 70.77 38.67
CA SER A 180 39.13 69.98 38.43
C SER A 180 38.81 68.57 37.93
N LEU A 181 39.72 67.99 37.14
CA LEU A 181 39.51 66.66 36.55
C LEU A 181 39.32 65.57 37.62
N GLU A 182 40.00 65.65 38.77
CA GLU A 182 39.79 64.69 39.86
C GLU A 182 38.36 64.77 40.43
N ASN A 183 37.83 65.98 40.60
CA ASN A 183 36.47 66.18 41.10
C ASN A 183 35.41 65.75 40.06
N ILE A 184 35.69 65.92 38.76
CA ILE A 184 34.81 65.41 37.69
C ILE A 184 34.76 63.87 37.70
N ALA A 185 35.91 63.21 37.89
CA ALA A 185 36.01 61.76 38.01
C ALA A 185 35.19 61.22 39.18
N GLU A 186 35.23 61.92 40.31
CA GLU A 186 34.47 61.57 41.50
C GLU A 186 32.95 61.82 41.31
N ILE A 187 32.56 62.98 40.77
CA ILE A 187 31.15 63.35 40.54
C ILE A 187 30.47 62.40 39.55
N LEU A 188 31.13 62.07 38.44
CA LEU A 188 30.57 61.20 37.41
C LEU A 188 30.81 59.72 37.70
N SER A 189 31.63 59.39 38.71
CA SER A 189 32.06 58.02 39.02
C SER A 189 32.69 57.32 37.81
N ILE A 190 33.51 58.05 37.06
CA ILE A 190 34.21 57.56 35.86
C ILE A 190 35.73 57.55 36.17
N PRO A 191 36.48 56.51 35.80
CA PRO A 191 37.94 56.47 35.97
C PRO A 191 38.64 57.67 35.33
N MET A 192 39.70 58.18 35.98
CA MET A 192 40.48 59.32 35.47
C MET A 192 41.10 59.02 34.10
N GLU A 193 41.49 57.77 33.86
CA GLU A 193 42.01 57.29 32.58
C GLU A 193 40.97 57.43 31.45
N GLU A 194 39.69 57.17 31.74
CA GLU A 194 38.59 57.26 30.77
C GLU A 194 38.26 58.73 30.45
N ILE A 195 38.36 59.64 31.43
CA ILE A 195 38.19 61.09 31.23
C ILE A 195 39.31 61.67 30.36
N ARG A 196 40.57 61.28 30.61
CA ARG A 196 41.74 61.69 29.81
C ARG A 196 41.62 61.22 28.36
N LEU A 197 41.25 59.95 28.17
CA LEU A 197 40.99 59.37 26.85
C LEU A 197 39.88 60.11 26.08
N LEU A 198 38.78 60.47 26.75
CA LEU A 198 37.67 61.18 26.13
C LEU A 198 38.03 62.63 25.75
N LEU A 199 38.96 63.27 26.48
CA LEU A 199 39.41 64.64 26.22
C LEU A 199 40.62 64.72 25.26
N ASN A 200 41.18 63.58 24.83
CA ASN A 200 42.45 63.49 24.09
C ASN A 200 43.62 64.21 24.82
N GLU A 201 43.65 64.15 26.15
CA GLU A 201 44.71 64.66 27.05
C GLU A 201 45.50 63.51 27.66
#